data_AF-A0A822DWU8-F1
#
_entry.id   AF-A0A822DWU8-F1
#
_cell.length_a   1.000
_cell.length_b   1.000
_cell.length_c   1.000
_cell.angle_alpha   90.00
_cell.angle_beta   90.00
_cell.angle_gamma   90.00
#
_symmetry.space_group_name_H-M   'P 1'
#
loop_
_entity.id
_entity.type
_entity.pdbx_description
1 polymer ?
#
loop_
_entity_poly.entity_id
_entity_poly.type
_entity_poly.pdbx_seq_one_letter_code
_entity_poly.pdbx_strand_id
1 'polypeptide(L)'
;MEIVAATCNDGVRDGGEIGIDCDGPCVKRCNGRACSSPDDCWSRVCGSNQTCSDIVAATCNDGVRNGGELGIDCDGPCVKRCNGRACGLADDCWSGVCGENKTCIGK
;
A
#
# COMPACT_ATOMS: atom_id res chain seq x y z
N MET A 1 4.43 -15.48 25.89
CA MET A 1 3.68 -15.26 24.64
C MET A 1 3.89 -13.80 24.30
N GLU A 2 4.73 -13.51 23.31
CA GLU A 2 4.96 -12.13 22.88
C GLU A 2 3.69 -11.69 22.12
N ILE A 3 2.99 -10.70 22.66
CA ILE A 3 1.88 -10.06 21.98
C ILE A 3 2.54 -9.04 21.07
N VAL A 4 2.82 -9.41 19.81
CA VAL A 4 3.24 -8.42 18.81
C VAL A 4 2.04 -7.47 18.67
N ALA A 5 2.25 -6.18 18.93
CA ALA A 5 1.19 -5.20 18.78
C ALA A 5 0.85 -5.09 17.30
N ALA A 6 -0.45 -5.05 16.95
CA ALA A 6 -0.85 -4.90 15.56
C ALA A 6 -0.37 -3.56 15.02
N THR A 7 0.30 -3.60 13.88
CA THR A 7 0.83 -2.44 13.18
C THR A 7 0.10 -2.31 11.85
N CYS A 8 -1.04 -1.62 11.90
CA CYS A 8 -2.00 -1.46 10.80
C CYS A 8 -1.50 -0.62 9.59
N ASN A 9 -0.22 -0.59 9.30
CA ASN A 9 0.41 0.16 8.21
C ASN A 9 1.89 -0.18 7.97
N ASP A 10 2.38 -1.33 8.41
CA ASP A 10 3.79 -1.73 8.25
C ASP A 10 4.02 -2.70 7.09
N GLY A 11 2.97 -3.13 6.41
CA GLY A 11 3.04 -4.00 5.25
C GLY A 11 3.23 -5.47 5.59
N VAL A 12 3.12 -5.86 6.87
CA VAL A 12 3.11 -7.27 7.28
C VAL A 12 1.77 -7.65 7.88
N ARG A 13 1.53 -8.97 8.03
CA ARG A 13 0.38 -9.46 8.79
C ARG A 13 0.88 -9.87 10.16
N ASP A 14 0.57 -9.08 11.18
CA ASP A 14 0.94 -9.38 12.56
C ASP A 14 -0.18 -9.00 13.55
N GLY A 15 0.10 -9.11 14.86
CA GLY A 15 -0.77 -8.63 15.94
C GLY A 15 -2.25 -9.03 15.95
N GLY A 16 -2.65 -10.06 15.19
CA GLY A 16 -4.06 -10.50 15.08
C GLY A 16 -4.81 -9.95 13.87
N GLU A 17 -4.13 -9.29 12.94
CA GLU A 17 -4.70 -8.87 11.65
C GLU A 17 -5.26 -10.04 10.85
N ILE A 18 -6.34 -9.78 10.12
CA ILE A 18 -6.93 -10.76 9.20
C ILE A 18 -6.33 -10.58 7.80
N GLY A 19 -6.12 -9.35 7.36
CA GLY A 19 -5.34 -9.01 6.16
C GLY A 19 -3.90 -8.64 6.48
N ILE A 20 -3.20 -8.01 5.55
CA ILE A 20 -1.97 -7.25 5.83
C ILE A 20 -2.44 -5.83 6.15
N ASP A 21 -2.12 -5.30 7.33
CA ASP A 21 -2.49 -3.96 7.79
C ASP A 21 -4.01 -3.68 7.92
N CYS A 22 -4.87 -4.70 7.88
CA CYS A 22 -6.32 -4.52 7.82
C CYS A 22 -7.13 -5.62 8.51
N ASP A 23 -8.34 -5.24 8.92
CA ASP A 23 -9.27 -6.03 9.73
C ASP A 23 -8.68 -6.49 11.09
N GLY A 24 -9.48 -7.21 11.88
CA GLY A 24 -9.09 -7.70 13.20
C GLY A 24 -8.89 -6.54 14.18
N PRO A 25 -7.67 -6.31 14.69
CA PRO A 25 -7.33 -5.15 15.53
C PRO A 25 -7.31 -3.82 14.76
N CYS A 26 -7.26 -3.84 13.43
CA CYS A 26 -7.18 -2.64 12.61
C CYS A 26 -8.57 -2.08 12.28
N VAL A 27 -8.69 -0.75 12.40
CA VAL A 27 -9.95 -0.03 12.13
C VAL A 27 -10.33 -0.06 10.65
N LYS A 28 -9.33 -0.12 9.76
CA LYS A 28 -9.53 -0.18 8.31
C LYS A 28 -9.78 -1.61 7.87
N ARG A 29 -10.72 -1.77 6.95
CA ARG A 29 -11.21 -3.04 6.44
C ARG A 29 -10.47 -3.47 5.19
N CYS A 30 -10.27 -4.77 5.05
CA CYS A 30 -9.69 -5.35 3.84
C CYS A 30 -10.70 -5.37 2.68
N ASN A 31 -10.22 -5.69 1.48
CA ASN A 31 -11.04 -5.74 0.28
C ASN A 31 -12.13 -6.82 0.33
N GLY A 32 -13.27 -6.51 -0.29
CA GLY A 32 -14.50 -7.29 -0.23
C GLY A 32 -15.35 -7.08 1.02
N ARG A 33 -14.88 -6.32 2.02
CA ARG A 33 -15.64 -6.00 3.24
C ARG A 33 -16.63 -4.87 2.99
N ALA A 34 -17.78 -4.93 3.65
CA ALA A 34 -18.74 -3.83 3.60
C ALA A 34 -18.14 -2.52 4.16
N CYS A 35 -18.44 -1.41 3.50
CA CYS A 35 -18.01 -0.05 3.87
C CYS A 35 -19.15 0.94 3.64
N SER A 36 -19.12 2.06 4.37
CA SER A 36 -20.03 3.19 4.21
C SER A 36 -19.31 4.42 3.65
N SER A 37 -18.01 4.52 3.86
CA SER A 37 -17.13 5.59 3.38
C SER A 37 -15.80 5.01 2.87
N PRO A 38 -15.13 5.68 1.92
CA PRO A 38 -13.71 5.48 1.62
C PRO A 38 -12.82 5.20 2.85
N ASP A 39 -12.98 5.97 3.93
CA ASP A 39 -12.13 5.88 5.13
C ASP A 39 -12.26 4.54 5.88
N ASP A 40 -13.34 3.80 5.66
CA ASP A 40 -13.53 2.47 6.25
C ASP A 40 -12.57 1.43 5.63
N CYS A 41 -12.05 1.70 4.44
CA CYS A 41 -11.28 0.75 3.65
C CYS A 41 -9.78 1.02 3.76
N TRP A 42 -9.01 -0.05 3.84
CA TRP A 42 -7.55 0.00 3.73
C TRP A 42 -7.12 0.72 2.44
N SER A 43 -7.75 0.34 1.32
CA SER A 43 -7.57 0.94 0.00
C SER A 43 -8.06 2.39 -0.13
N ARG A 44 -8.74 2.93 0.89
CA ARG A 44 -9.50 4.18 0.81
C ARG A 44 -10.55 4.23 -0.31
N VAL A 45 -11.02 3.08 -0.75
CA VAL A 45 -12.02 2.99 -1.83
C VAL A 45 -13.17 2.14 -1.34
N CYS A 46 -14.30 2.79 -1.14
CA CYS A 46 -15.58 2.13 -0.98
C CYS A 46 -16.32 2.12 -2.31
N GLY A 47 -16.39 0.96 -2.96
CA GLY A 47 -16.99 0.80 -4.29
C GLY A 47 -18.49 1.04 -4.28
N SER A 48 -19.10 1.21 -5.47
CA SER A 48 -20.54 1.44 -5.63
C SER A 48 -21.43 0.32 -5.08
N ASN A 49 -20.87 -0.88 -4.89
CA ASN A 49 -21.51 -2.02 -4.24
C ASN A 49 -21.38 -1.99 -2.70
N GLN A 50 -20.92 -0.88 -2.12
CA GLN A 50 -20.68 -0.70 -0.68
C GLN A 50 -19.68 -1.71 -0.11
N THR A 51 -18.67 -2.08 -0.90
CA THR A 51 -17.56 -2.91 -0.44
C THR A 51 -16.20 -2.27 -0.72
N CYS A 52 -15.26 -2.50 0.17
CA CYS A 52 -13.88 -2.10 -0.01
C CYS A 52 -13.31 -2.80 -1.24
N SER A 53 -12.65 -2.03 -2.09
CA SER A 53 -12.08 -2.56 -3.33
C SER A 53 -10.69 -1.96 -3.53
N ASP A 54 -9.74 -2.77 -4.01
CA ASP A 54 -8.45 -2.27 -4.50
C ASP A 54 -8.54 -1.86 -5.98
N ILE A 55 -9.66 -2.18 -6.65
CA ILE A 55 -9.85 -1.88 -8.06
C ILE A 55 -10.28 -0.43 -8.20
N VAL A 56 -9.29 0.44 -8.14
CA VAL A 56 -9.29 1.75 -8.80
C VAL A 56 -8.19 1.74 -9.85
N ALA A 57 -8.28 2.63 -10.85
CA ALA A 57 -7.14 2.83 -11.72
C ALA A 57 -5.95 3.24 -10.86
N ALA A 58 -4.78 2.64 -11.10
CA ALA A 58 -3.58 3.01 -10.39
C ALA A 58 -3.27 4.49 -10.61
N THR A 59 -3.07 5.21 -9.52
CA THR A 59 -2.75 6.64 -9.53
C THR A 59 -1.43 6.82 -8.82
N CYS A 60 -0.35 6.84 -9.61
CA CYS A 60 1.03 6.81 -9.15
C CYS A 60 1.54 8.08 -8.44
N ASN A 61 0.63 8.86 -7.83
CA ASN A 61 0.91 10.14 -7.19
C ASN A 61 -0.24 10.63 -6.29
N ASP A 62 -1.12 9.74 -5.81
CA ASP A 62 -2.26 10.10 -4.94
C ASP A 62 -2.03 9.81 -3.46
N GLY A 63 -0.89 9.21 -3.11
CA GLY A 63 -0.51 8.91 -1.73
C GLY A 63 -1.21 7.68 -1.16
N VAL A 64 -1.82 6.84 -1.99
CA VAL A 64 -2.56 5.66 -1.57
C VAL A 64 -2.11 4.45 -2.41
N ARG A 65 -1.76 3.34 -1.76
CA ARG A 65 -1.53 2.08 -2.47
C ARG A 65 -2.84 1.61 -3.08
N ASN A 66 -2.97 1.70 -4.40
CA ASN A 66 -4.21 1.34 -5.09
C ASN A 66 -3.96 0.73 -6.49
N GLY A 67 -4.99 0.19 -7.14
CA GLY A 67 -4.92 -0.21 -8.55
C GLY A 67 -3.87 -1.25 -8.95
N GLY A 68 -3.34 -2.02 -8.01
CA GLY A 68 -2.30 -3.03 -8.23
C GLY A 68 -0.87 -2.56 -7.92
N GLU A 69 -0.69 -1.37 -7.35
CA GLU A 69 0.59 -0.90 -6.83
C GLU A 69 1.14 -1.83 -5.74
N LEU A 70 2.47 -2.03 -5.73
CA LEU A 70 3.13 -2.87 -4.71
C LEU A 70 3.64 -2.04 -3.52
N GLY A 71 3.80 -0.73 -3.68
CA GLY A 71 3.96 0.25 -2.61
C GLY A 71 2.93 1.37 -2.77
N ILE A 72 3.03 2.41 -1.95
CA ILE A 72 2.22 3.62 -2.14
C ILE A 72 2.77 4.35 -3.37
N ASP A 73 1.96 4.55 -4.41
CA ASP A 73 2.32 5.27 -5.65
C ASP A 73 3.50 4.66 -6.45
N CYS A 74 3.84 3.39 -6.22
CA CYS A 74 5.03 2.80 -6.82
C CYS A 74 4.92 1.29 -7.09
N ASP A 75 5.68 0.85 -8.09
CA ASP A 75 5.68 -0.50 -8.66
C ASP A 75 4.32 -0.97 -9.21
N GLY A 76 4.30 -2.21 -9.75
CA GLY A 76 3.12 -2.81 -10.37
C GLY A 76 2.71 -2.03 -11.63
N PRO A 77 1.55 -1.36 -11.64
CA PRO A 77 1.11 -0.48 -12.72
C PRO A 77 1.91 0.82 -12.82
N CYS A 78 2.64 1.22 -11.78
CA CYS A 78 3.43 2.45 -11.76
C CYS A 78 4.83 2.26 -12.30
N VAL A 79 5.24 3.20 -13.18
CA VAL A 79 6.58 3.19 -13.81
C VAL A 79 7.69 3.37 -12.77
N LYS A 80 7.43 4.22 -11.78
CA LYS A 80 8.38 4.48 -10.69
C LYS A 80 8.40 3.34 -9.69
N ARG A 81 9.60 2.98 -9.26
CA ARG A 81 9.87 1.85 -8.37
C ARG A 81 9.92 2.28 -6.91
N CYS A 82 9.47 1.42 -6.02
CA CYS A 82 9.58 1.64 -4.59
C CYS A 82 11.01 1.49 -4.08
N ASN A 83 11.27 1.94 -2.86
CA ASN A 83 12.54 1.75 -2.18
C ASN A 83 12.94 0.25 -2.12
N GLY A 84 14.23 -0.03 -2.27
CA GLY A 84 14.78 -1.39 -2.31
C GLY A 84 14.76 -2.06 -3.69
N ARG A 85 14.10 -1.47 -4.69
CA ARG A 85 14.09 -1.98 -6.08
C ARG A 85 15.34 -1.54 -6.85
N ALA A 86 15.75 -2.32 -7.84
CA ALA A 86 16.85 -1.96 -8.72
C ALA A 86 16.50 -0.73 -9.60
N CYS A 87 17.47 0.16 -9.83
CA CYS A 87 17.33 1.37 -10.65
C CYS A 87 18.58 1.62 -11.50
N GLY A 88 18.41 2.30 -12.64
CA GLY A 88 19.49 2.81 -13.49
C GLY A 88 19.65 4.32 -13.40
N LEU A 89 18.55 5.05 -13.15
CA LEU A 89 18.50 6.51 -13.02
C LEU A 89 17.68 6.92 -11.79
N ALA A 90 17.90 8.15 -11.32
CA ALA A 90 17.12 8.74 -10.23
C ALA A 90 15.60 8.74 -10.53
N ASP A 91 15.21 9.02 -11.78
CA ASP A 91 13.81 9.03 -12.23
C ASP A 91 13.12 7.66 -12.21
N ASP A 92 13.88 6.56 -12.17
CA ASP A 92 13.31 5.22 -12.04
C ASP A 92 12.69 5.01 -10.65
N CYS A 93 13.09 5.81 -9.66
CA CYS A 93 12.67 5.67 -8.28
C CYS A 93 11.58 6.67 -7.94
N TRP A 94 10.57 6.23 -7.17
CA TRP A 94 9.52 7.12 -6.66
C TRP A 94 10.10 8.26 -5.84
N SER A 95 11.12 7.96 -5.03
CA SER A 95 11.87 8.94 -4.24
C SER A 95 12.67 9.94 -5.09
N GLY A 96 12.91 9.67 -6.37
CA GLY A 96 13.84 10.43 -7.19
C GLY A 96 15.31 10.24 -6.78
N VAL A 97 15.65 9.13 -6.10
CA VAL A 97 17.02 8.82 -5.66
C VAL A 97 17.35 7.37 -5.99
N CYS A 98 18.32 7.19 -6.88
CA CYS A 98 18.96 5.91 -7.16
C CYS A 98 20.31 5.87 -6.46
N GLY A 99 20.46 5.00 -5.45
CA GLY A 99 21.69 4.87 -4.66
C GLY A 99 22.84 4.22 -5.43
N GLU A 100 24.05 4.28 -4.86
CA GLU A 100 25.28 3.77 -5.47
C GLU A 100 25.19 2.26 -5.80
N ASN A 101 24.45 1.49 -5.01
CA ASN A 101 24.20 0.07 -5.24
C ASN A 101 23.14 -0.21 -6.32
N LYS A 102 22.76 0.79 -7.13
CA LYS A 102 21.71 0.70 -8.15
C LYS A 102 20.37 0.29 -7.55
N THR A 103 20.04 0.84 -6.38
CA THR A 103 18.78 0.59 -5.68
C THR A 103 18.09 1.89 -5.29
N CYS A 104 16.76 1.91 -5.42
CA CYS A 104 15.94 3.04 -4.98
C CYS A 104 16.01 3.18 -3.47
N ILE A 105 16.25 4.39 -2.99
CA ILE A 105 16.33 4.71 -1.55
C ILE A 105 15.43 5.89 -1.20
N GLY A 106 14.97 5.96 0.05
CA GLY A 106 14.21 7.10 0.57
C GLY A 106 15.06 8.38 0.58
N LYS A 107 14.39 9.53 0.49
CA LYS A 107 15.00 10.85 0.69
C LYS A 107 15.40 11.05 2.15
#